data_AF-A0A920PPX7-F1
#
_entry.id   AF-A0A920PPX7-F1
#
_cell.length_a   1.000
_cell.length_b   1.000
_cell.length_c   1.000
_cell.angle_alpha   90.00
_cell.angle_beta   90.00
_cell.angle_gamma   90.00
#
_symmetry.space_group_name_H-M   'P 1'
#
loop_
_entity.id
_entity.type
_entity.pdbx_description
1 polymer ?
#
loop_
_entity_poly.entity_id
_entity_poly.type
_entity_poly.pdbx_seq_one_letter_code
_entity_poly.pdbx_strand_id
1 'polypeptide(L)'
;MPKHHEGEARIIAQAGQPGAVTIATNMAGRGTDIVLGGNLDMELKGLVTHLRGNGRTLWENWEERHNMVVAGGGLHVLGGRAKRVETGG
;
A
#
# COMPACT_ATOMS: atom_id res chain seq x y z
N MET A 1 5.06 2.51 22.79
CA MET A 1 4.97 3.19 21.48
C MET A 1 5.70 2.34 20.44
N PRO A 2 5.05 1.77 19.43
CA PRO A 2 5.77 1.00 18.41
C PRO A 2 6.63 1.95 17.59
N LYS A 3 7.94 1.67 17.57
CA LYS A 3 9.02 2.50 17.02
C LYS A 3 9.05 2.62 15.49
N HIS A 4 8.16 1.93 14.76
CA HIS A 4 8.24 1.77 13.30
C HIS A 4 7.00 2.22 12.53
N HIS A 5 6.07 2.90 13.20
CA HIS A 5 4.79 3.31 12.62
C HIS A 5 4.88 4.05 11.28
N GLU A 6 5.86 4.94 11.10
CA GLU A 6 6.01 5.70 9.86
C GLU A 6 6.52 4.84 8.70
N GLY A 7 7.45 3.93 8.97
CA GLY A 7 7.98 3.02 7.96
C GLY A 7 6.94 1.99 7.53
N GLU A 8 6.20 1.44 8.48
CA GLU A 8 5.13 0.47 8.23
C GLU A 8 3.97 1.10 7.46
N ALA A 9 3.54 2.32 7.84
CA ALA A 9 2.53 3.06 7.10
C ALA A 9 2.95 3.33 5.64
N ARG A 10 4.23 3.63 5.40
CA ARG A 10 4.73 3.81 4.02
C ARG A 10 4.69 2.53 3.19
N ILE A 11 4.94 1.37 3.81
CA ILE A 11 4.87 0.07 3.12
C ILE A 11 3.40 -0.26 2.81
N ILE A 12 2.50 -0.11 3.78
CA ILE A 12 1.08 -0.41 3.61
C ILE A 12 0.43 0.52 2.57
N ALA A 13 0.77 1.82 2.57
CA ALA A 13 0.23 2.77 1.61
C ALA A 13 0.63 2.48 0.15
N GLN A 14 1.65 1.64 -0.08
CA GLN A 14 2.06 1.18 -1.41
C GLN A 14 1.39 -0.14 -1.83
N ALA A 15 0.68 -0.81 -0.93
CA ALA A 15 0.09 -2.13 -1.18
C ALA A 15 -1.03 -2.13 -2.24
N GLY A 16 -1.59 -0.96 -2.57
CA GLY A 16 -2.66 -0.83 -3.58
C GLY A 16 -2.15 -0.68 -5.02
N GLN A 17 -0.84 -0.68 -5.25
CA GLN A 17 -0.27 -0.63 -6.60
C GLN A 17 -0.49 -1.96 -7.36
N PRO A 18 -0.61 -1.93 -8.70
CA PRO A 18 -0.68 -3.14 -9.50
C PRO A 18 0.49 -4.09 -9.22
N GLY A 19 0.20 -5.36 -8.94
CA GLY A 19 1.22 -6.39 -8.69
C GLY A 19 1.92 -6.29 -7.33
N ALA A 20 1.53 -5.36 -6.45
CA ALA A 20 2.10 -5.27 -5.12
C ALA A 20 1.67 -6.46 -4.25
N VAL A 21 2.63 -7.06 -3.54
CA VAL A 21 2.39 -8.06 -2.50
C VAL A 21 3.01 -7.54 -1.21
N THR A 22 2.18 -7.38 -0.18
CA THR A 22 2.61 -6.87 1.13
C THR A 22 2.29 -7.87 2.21
N ILE A 23 3.30 -8.24 3.00
CA ILE A 23 3.15 -9.08 4.19
C ILE A 23 3.28 -8.15 5.40
N ALA A 24 2.22 -8.04 6.19
CA ALA A 24 2.22 -7.28 7.43
C ALA A 24 1.98 -8.22 8.62
N THR A 25 2.78 -8.08 9.68
CA THR A 25 2.62 -8.84 10.92
C THR A 25 2.17 -7.89 12.03
N ASN A 26 1.17 -8.31 12.83
CA ASN A 26 0.62 -7.52 13.94
C ASN A 26 -0.15 -6.23 13.54
N MET A 27 -0.92 -6.28 12.43
CA MET A 27 -1.86 -5.21 12.07
C MET A 27 -3.11 -5.20 12.98
N ALA A 28 -2.95 -4.74 14.21
CA ALA A 28 -4.07 -4.51 15.13
C ALA A 28 -4.02 -3.06 15.64
N GLY A 29 -5.08 -2.28 15.36
CA GLY A 29 -5.32 -0.99 16.01
C GLY A 29 -4.67 0.26 15.41
N ARG A 30 -4.18 0.23 14.16
CA ARG A 30 -3.77 1.44 13.43
C ARG A 30 -4.07 1.29 11.93
N GLY A 31 -5.11 1.96 11.46
CA GLY A 31 -5.50 1.93 10.04
C GLY A 31 -4.55 2.77 9.21
N THR A 32 -3.88 2.16 8.23
CA THR A 32 -3.29 2.88 7.10
C THR A 32 -4.16 2.57 5.89
N ASP A 33 -4.70 3.60 5.24
CA ASP A 33 -5.57 3.40 4.09
C ASP A 33 -4.77 2.90 2.88
N ILE A 34 -5.29 1.85 2.24
CA ILE A 34 -4.74 1.29 1.01
C ILE A 34 -5.56 1.81 -0.16
N VAL A 35 -4.96 2.69 -0.95
CA VAL A 35 -5.60 3.26 -2.16
C VAL A 35 -5.22 2.42 -3.38
N LEU A 36 -6.23 1.89 -4.08
CA LEU A 36 -6.03 1.11 -5.31
C LEU A 36 -5.42 2.01 -6.40
N GLY A 37 -4.42 1.50 -7.12
CA GLY A 37 -3.62 2.28 -8.08
C GLY A 37 -2.47 3.08 -7.43
N GLY A 38 -2.37 3.06 -6.10
CA GLY A 38 -1.37 3.81 -5.34
C GLY A 38 -1.88 5.10 -4.72
N ASN A 39 -1.04 5.74 -3.90
CA ASN A 39 -1.38 6.98 -3.21
C ASN A 39 -0.99 8.22 -4.03
N LEU A 40 -1.94 8.75 -4.79
CA LEU A 40 -1.75 9.94 -5.63
C LEU A 40 -1.33 11.19 -4.85
N ASP A 41 -1.84 11.38 -3.63
CA ASP A 41 -1.48 12.54 -2.78
C ASP A 41 0.00 12.52 -2.39
N MET A 42 0.57 11.35 -2.13
CA MET A 42 2.00 11.21 -1.87
C MET A 42 2.84 11.49 -3.12
N GLU A 43 2.41 11.02 -4.29
CA GLU A 43 3.08 11.30 -5.56
C GLU A 43 3.06 12.81 -5.89
N LEU A 44 1.91 13.48 -5.69
CA LEU A 44 1.75 14.93 -5.87
C LEU A 44 2.61 15.74 -4.88
N LYS A 45 2.66 15.35 -3.60
CA LYS A 45 3.54 16.01 -2.61
C LYS A 45 5.01 15.87 -2.99
N GLY A 46 5.43 14.71 -3.51
CA GLY A 46 6.77 14.51 -4.04
C GLY A 46 7.07 15.46 -5.19
N LEU A 47 6.10 15.66 -6.09
CA LEU A 47 6.20 16.57 -7.23
C LEU A 47 6.39 18.02 -6.83
N VAL A 48 5.53 18.52 -5.92
CA VAL A 48 5.55 19.90 -5.42
C VAL A 48 6.88 20.17 -4.72
N THR A 49 7.37 19.20 -3.95
CA THR A 49 8.66 19.30 -3.25
C THR A 49 9.83 19.43 -4.21
N HIS A 50 9.78 18.75 -5.36
CA HIS A 50 10.87 18.74 -6.33
C HIS A 50 10.69 19.73 -7.50
N LEU A 51 9.55 20.43 -7.58
CA LEU A 51 9.14 21.28 -8.73
C LEU A 51 9.33 20.58 -10.10
N ARG A 52 9.17 19.25 -10.14
CA ARG A 52 9.52 18.44 -11.32
C ARG A 52 8.32 17.66 -11.86
N GLY A 53 7.46 18.30 -12.65
CA GLY A 53 6.53 17.57 -13.52
C GLY A 53 5.13 18.18 -13.62
N ASN A 54 4.23 17.46 -14.31
CA ASN A 54 2.86 17.88 -14.60
C ASN A 54 1.87 17.05 -13.77
N GLY A 55 1.06 17.71 -12.93
CA GLY A 55 0.04 17.03 -12.12
C GLY A 55 -1.00 16.26 -12.95
N ARG A 56 -1.25 16.69 -14.19
CA ARG A 56 -2.19 16.03 -15.11
C ARG A 56 -1.70 14.65 -15.54
N THR A 57 -0.43 14.53 -15.90
CA THR A 57 0.17 13.25 -16.31
C THR A 57 0.22 12.25 -15.17
N LEU A 58 0.34 12.72 -13.92
CA LEU A 58 0.28 11.84 -12.74
C LEU A 58 -1.10 11.28 -12.53
N TRP A 59 -2.13 12.12 -12.68
CA TRP A 59 -3.50 11.67 -12.54
C TRP A 59 -3.87 10.65 -13.62
N GLU A 60 -3.50 10.89 -14.88
CA GLU A 60 -3.71 9.94 -15.99
C GLU A 60 -3.01 8.60 -15.73
N ASN A 61 -1.74 8.63 -15.32
CA ASN A 61 -0.98 7.43 -14.99
C ASN A 61 -1.57 6.68 -13.78
N TRP A 62 -2.08 7.42 -12.78
CA TRP A 62 -2.72 6.83 -11.62
C TRP A 62 -4.06 6.19 -11.99
N GLU A 63 -4.87 6.85 -12.82
CA GLU A 63 -6.16 6.36 -13.29
C GLU A 63 -6.00 5.04 -14.07
N GLU A 64 -4.99 4.94 -14.93
CA GLU A 64 -4.66 3.69 -15.63
C GLU A 64 -4.35 2.56 -14.64
N ARG A 65 -3.45 2.80 -13.68
CA ARG A 65 -3.10 1.80 -12.64
C ARG A 65 -4.31 1.44 -11.78
N HIS A 66 -5.12 2.42 -11.40
CA HIS A 66 -6.33 2.21 -10.62
C HIS A 66 -7.31 1.30 -11.36
N ASN A 67 -7.58 1.61 -12.63
CA ASN A 67 -8.46 0.81 -13.48
C ASN A 67 -7.95 -0.61 -13.67
N MET A 68 -6.63 -0.82 -13.81
CA MET A 68 -6.03 -2.16 -13.87
C MET A 68 -6.30 -2.96 -12.59
N VAL A 69 -6.14 -2.35 -11.41
CA VAL A 69 -6.38 -3.03 -10.13
C VAL A 69 -7.85 -3.33 -9.94
N VAL A 70 -8.74 -2.39 -10.27
CA VAL A 70 -10.20 -2.58 -10.19
C VAL A 70 -10.66 -3.68 -11.15
N ALA A 71 -10.19 -3.67 -12.40
CA ALA A 71 -10.49 -4.71 -13.38
C ALA A 71 -9.97 -6.10 -12.96
N GLY A 72 -8.86 -6.14 -12.21
CA GLY A 72 -8.30 -7.36 -11.63
C GLY A 72 -9.04 -7.89 -10.39
N GLY A 73 -10.10 -7.21 -9.93
CA GLY A 73 -10.89 -7.62 -8.76
C GLY A 73 -10.52 -6.90 -7.45
N GLY A 74 -9.69 -5.85 -7.52
CA GLY A 74 -9.33 -5.02 -6.37
C GLY A 74 -8.25 -5.64 -5.47
N LEU A 75 -8.15 -5.14 -4.24
CA LEU A 75 -7.20 -5.62 -3.24
C LEU A 75 -7.70 -6.92 -2.59
N HIS A 76 -6.89 -7.98 -2.67
CA HIS A 76 -7.16 -9.23 -1.98
C HIS A 76 -6.40 -9.29 -0.64
N VAL A 77 -7.14 -9.52 0.46
CA VAL A 77 -6.56 -9.57 1.82
C VAL A 77 -6.65 -11.00 2.38
N LEU A 78 -5.50 -11.58 2.69
CA LEU A 78 -5.38 -12.90 3.30
C LEU A 78 -5.03 -12.78 4.78
N GLY A 79 -5.93 -13.23 5.65
CA GLY A 79 -5.72 -13.27 7.10
C GLY A 79 -5.32 -14.66 7.58
N GLY A 80 -4.18 -14.76 8.27
CA GLY A 80 -3.72 -16.00 8.90
C GLY A 80 -3.21 -15.76 10.33
N ARG A 81 -3.26 -16.79 11.18
CA ARG A 81 -2.62 -16.78 12.50
C ARG A 81 -1.44 -17.75 12.48
N ALA A 82 -0.29 -17.35 13.02
CA ALA A 82 0.84 -18.25 13.18
C ALA A 82 0.43 -19.40 14.12
N LYS A 83 0.52 -20.64 13.64
CA LYS A 83 0.41 -21.83 14.50
C LYS A 83 1.81 -22.21 14.94
N ARG A 84 2.05 -22.23 16.26
CA ARG A 84 3.26 -22.82 16.82
C ARG A 84 3.19 -24.33 16.57
N VAL A 85 4.12 -24.86 15.79
CA VAL A 85 4.31 -26.30 15.68
C VAL A 85 5.22 -26.70 16.83
N GLU A 86 4.66 -27.38 17.83
CA GLU A 86 5.45 -28.03 18.87
C GLU A 86 5.92 -29.37 18.30
N THR A 87 7.16 -29.45 17.86
CA THR A 87 7.85 -30.74 17.69
C THR A 87 8.10 -31.28 19.09
N GLY A 88 7.21 -32.15 19.55
CA GLY A 88 7.35 -32.88 20.79
C GLY A 88 8.34 -34.04 20.63
N GLY A 89 9.24 -34.16 21.61
CA GLY A 89 9.90 -35.40 22.05
C GLY A 89 11.03 -35.92 21.18
#